data_AF-A0A9J7LY41-F1
#
_entry.id   AF-A0A9J7LY41-F1
#
_cell.length_a   1.000
_cell.length_b   1.000
_cell.length_c   1.000
_cell.angle_alpha   90.00
_cell.angle_beta   90.00
_cell.angle_gamma   90.00
#
_symmetry.space_group_name_H-M   'P 1'
#
loop_
_entity.id
_entity.type
_entity.pdbx_description
1 polymer ?
#
loop_
_entity_poly.entity_id
_entity_poly.type
_entity_poly.pdbx_seq_one_letter_code
_entity_poly.pdbx_strand_id
1 'polypeptide(L)'
;MPHHHHQVCQKSTDGQTTYSLGSQDSAAFTGDNTTVKLGYTGPAPDNRQSEVTLTCTSGATQFTVLGEDTSVSIYKFELKSPCACPGASASCNSSGISGGWVFVIIVLVVLVVYLVGGIIFMSLVKKASGAERIPNVEFWKDLPILVKDGAVLVISPCRKQDSYDKI
;
A
#
# COMPACT_ATOMS: atom_id res chain seq x y z
N MET A 1 -0.40 0.87 21.25
CA MET A 1 -1.21 1.98 20.73
C MET A 1 -1.84 1.50 19.44
N PRO A 2 -3.18 1.38 19.37
CA PRO A 2 -3.85 0.77 18.23
C PRO A 2 -3.69 1.65 16.97
N HIS A 3 -3.24 1.02 15.89
CA HIS A 3 -3.11 1.64 14.57
C HIS A 3 -4.51 1.72 13.94
N HIS A 4 -5.06 2.93 13.79
CA HIS A 4 -6.33 3.13 13.09
C HIS A 4 -6.06 3.33 11.60
N HIS A 5 -6.60 2.45 10.75
CA HIS A 5 -6.50 2.54 9.30
C HIS A 5 -7.52 3.56 8.78
N HIS A 6 -7.09 4.81 8.58
CA HIS A 6 -7.94 5.87 8.06
C HIS A 6 -8.07 5.78 6.53
N GLN A 7 -9.30 5.71 6.03
CA GLN A 7 -9.57 5.57 4.58
C GLN A 7 -9.82 6.94 3.92
N VAL A 8 -10.41 7.87 4.67
CA VAL A 8 -10.60 9.26 4.25
C VAL A 8 -10.05 10.18 5.34
N CYS A 9 -9.17 11.10 4.96
CA CYS A 9 -8.57 12.07 5.87
C CYS A 9 -8.64 13.49 5.30
N GLN A 10 -8.80 14.46 6.20
CA GLN A 10 -8.71 15.88 5.91
C GLN A 10 -7.43 16.41 6.52
N LYS A 11 -6.61 17.09 5.73
CA LYS A 11 -5.41 17.78 6.21
C LYS A 11 -5.69 19.28 6.24
N SER A 12 -5.36 19.94 7.35
CA SER A 12 -5.42 21.41 7.42
C SER A 12 -4.45 22.03 6.43
N THR A 13 -4.75 23.25 5.97
CA THR A 13 -3.93 24.01 5.01
C THR A 13 -2.50 24.23 5.51
N ASP A 14 -2.30 24.36 6.83
CA ASP A 14 -0.99 24.49 7.47
C ASP A 14 -0.20 23.16 7.54
N GLY A 15 -0.85 22.07 7.14
CA GLY A 15 -0.30 20.73 7.08
C GLY A 15 -0.02 20.05 8.42
N GLN A 16 -0.28 20.74 9.54
CA GLN A 16 0.05 20.28 10.89
C GLN A 16 -1.03 19.38 11.52
N THR A 17 -2.30 19.59 11.18
CA THR A 17 -3.41 18.82 11.74
C THR A 17 -4.07 17.96 10.67
N THR A 18 -4.40 16.73 11.06
CA THR A 18 -5.11 15.77 10.21
C THR A 18 -6.33 15.28 10.97
N TYR A 19 -7.49 15.28 10.31
CA TYR A 19 -8.76 14.82 10.86
C TYR A 19 -9.21 13.57 10.12
N SER A 20 -9.71 12.58 10.87
CA SER A 20 -10.27 11.36 10.29
C SER A 20 -11.70 11.62 9.84
N LEU A 21 -12.01 11.33 8.57
CA LEU A 21 -13.36 11.45 8.01
C LEU A 21 -14.04 10.09 7.77
N GLY A 22 -13.33 8.98 8.03
CA GLY A 22 -13.87 7.65 7.85
C GLY A 22 -12.85 6.53 8.09
N SER A 23 -13.30 5.43 8.70
CA SER A 23 -12.55 4.17 8.79
C SER A 23 -13.04 3.17 7.76
N GLN A 24 -12.14 2.32 7.23
CA GLN A 24 -12.52 1.21 6.35
C GLN A 24 -13.54 0.27 7.01
N ASP A 25 -13.45 0.06 8.31
CA ASP A 25 -14.35 -0.83 9.05
C ASP A 25 -15.82 -0.36 9.02
N SER A 26 -16.04 0.93 8.73
CA SER A 26 -17.36 1.56 8.69
C SER A 26 -17.95 1.68 7.28
N ALA A 27 -17.31 1.06 6.28
CA ALA A 27 -17.71 1.18 4.88
C ALA A 27 -19.14 0.67 4.67
N ALA A 28 -20.00 1.53 4.12
CA ALA A 28 -21.36 1.19 3.74
C ALA A 28 -21.62 1.56 2.27
N PHE A 29 -22.10 0.59 1.48
CA PHE A 29 -22.49 0.81 0.09
C PHE A 29 -24.01 0.91 -0.01
N THR A 30 -24.49 1.97 -0.64
CA THR A 30 -25.93 2.19 -0.91
C THR A 30 -26.07 2.74 -2.31
N GLY A 31 -27.06 2.32 -3.09
CA GLY A 31 -27.25 2.88 -4.43
C GLY A 31 -28.02 1.99 -5.37
N ASP A 32 -28.11 2.48 -6.61
CA ASP A 32 -28.84 1.88 -7.73
C ASP A 32 -27.87 1.50 -8.87
N ASN A 33 -28.39 1.19 -10.05
CA ASN A 33 -27.59 0.77 -11.21
C ASN A 33 -26.68 1.86 -11.81
N THR A 34 -26.92 3.15 -11.53
CA THR A 34 -26.16 4.26 -12.14
C THR A 34 -25.27 4.99 -11.16
N THR A 35 -25.65 4.96 -9.88
CA THR A 35 -25.06 5.77 -8.83
C THR A 35 -24.93 4.91 -7.58
N VAL A 36 -23.69 4.69 -7.14
CA VAL A 36 -23.37 3.95 -5.91
C VAL A 36 -22.73 4.92 -4.95
N LYS A 37 -23.29 5.06 -3.76
CA LYS A 37 -22.77 5.86 -2.66
C LYS A 37 -22.01 4.97 -1.69
N LEU A 38 -20.80 5.38 -1.38
CA LEU A 38 -19.93 4.76 -0.41
C LEU A 38 -19.79 5.69 0.79
N GLY A 39 -20.41 5.31 1.90
CA GLY A 39 -20.38 6.03 3.16
C GLY A 39 -19.29 5.51 4.08
N TYR A 40 -18.65 6.41 4.82
CA TYR A 40 -17.75 6.10 5.92
C TYR A 40 -18.06 6.97 7.12
N THR A 41 -17.81 6.41 8.30
CA THR A 41 -17.98 7.07 9.59
C THR A 41 -16.64 7.12 10.33
N GLY A 42 -16.27 8.32 10.76
CA GLY A 42 -15.10 8.56 11.60
C GLY A 42 -15.31 8.07 13.04
N PRO A 43 -14.23 7.85 13.79
CA PRO A 43 -14.33 7.42 15.18
C PRO A 43 -14.99 8.47 16.07
N ALA A 44 -15.65 8.01 17.14
CA ALA A 44 -16.16 8.87 18.21
C ALA A 44 -15.00 9.63 18.90
N PRO A 45 -15.24 10.85 19.44
CA PRO A 45 -16.54 11.51 19.62
C PRO A 45 -17.03 12.33 18.42
N ASP A 46 -16.16 12.65 17.46
CA ASP A 46 -16.48 13.58 16.36
C ASP A 46 -17.47 13.00 15.34
N ASN A 47 -17.49 11.67 15.15
CA ASN A 47 -18.42 10.96 14.25
C ASN A 47 -18.58 11.59 12.85
N ARG A 48 -17.53 12.23 12.33
CA ARG A 48 -17.54 12.87 11.01
C ARG A 48 -17.83 11.84 9.94
N GLN A 49 -18.66 12.19 8.97
CA GLN A 49 -19.07 11.27 7.92
C GLN A 49 -18.50 11.72 6.58
N SER A 50 -18.16 10.76 5.73
CA SER A 50 -17.83 11.04 4.34
C SER A 50 -18.67 10.17 3.41
N GLU A 51 -19.13 10.77 2.32
CA GLU A 51 -19.90 10.10 1.27
C GLU A 51 -19.16 10.27 -0.06
N VAL A 52 -18.76 9.16 -0.66
CA VAL A 52 -18.18 9.12 -2.01
C VAL A 52 -19.25 8.61 -2.97
N THR A 53 -19.72 9.49 -3.86
CA THR A 53 -20.68 9.14 -4.91
C THR A 53 -19.92 8.64 -6.13
N LEU A 54 -20.07 7.36 -6.43
CA LEU A 54 -19.55 6.68 -7.61
C LEU A 54 -20.59 6.80 -8.73
N THR A 55 -20.24 7.48 -9.82
CA THR A 55 -21.13 7.72 -10.95
C THR A 55 -20.55 7.06 -12.20
N CYS A 56 -21.36 6.23 -12.86
CA CYS A 56 -21.01 5.63 -14.16
C CYS A 56 -20.86 6.72 -15.23
N THR A 57 -19.75 6.73 -15.95
CA THR A 57 -19.52 7.61 -17.11
C THR A 57 -18.83 6.85 -18.23
N SER A 58 -19.08 7.22 -19.49
CA SER A 58 -18.33 6.70 -20.64
C SER A 58 -17.03 7.48 -20.90
N GLY A 59 -16.78 8.56 -20.15
CA GLY A 59 -15.59 9.42 -20.28
C GLY A 59 -14.41 8.99 -19.41
N ALA A 60 -13.40 9.86 -19.29
CA ALA A 60 -12.27 9.62 -18.39
C ALA A 60 -12.69 9.62 -16.91
N THR A 61 -11.90 8.92 -16.07
CA THR A 61 -12.10 8.94 -14.62
C THR A 61 -11.83 10.34 -14.07
N GLN A 62 -12.76 10.89 -13.30
CA GLN A 62 -12.67 12.21 -12.67
C GLN A 62 -13.08 12.12 -11.19
N PHE A 63 -12.22 12.63 -10.31
CA PHE A 63 -12.52 12.79 -8.88
C PHE A 63 -12.76 14.27 -8.57
N THR A 64 -13.82 14.59 -7.82
CA THR A 64 -14.21 15.96 -7.49
C THR A 64 -14.64 16.03 -6.03
N VAL A 65 -14.15 17.05 -5.33
CA VAL A 65 -14.54 17.34 -3.95
C VAL A 65 -15.74 18.29 -4.00
N LEU A 66 -16.90 17.83 -3.51
CA LEU A 66 -18.13 18.64 -3.50
C LEU A 66 -18.22 19.53 -2.25
N GLY A 67 -17.41 19.24 -1.22
CA GLY A 67 -17.34 20.01 0.02
C GLY A 67 -18.14 19.38 1.15
N GLU A 68 -18.37 20.16 2.20
CA GLU A 68 -19.08 19.72 3.40
C GLU A 68 -20.55 20.14 3.33
N ASP A 69 -21.45 19.19 3.60
CA ASP A 69 -22.85 19.50 3.90
C ASP A 69 -22.97 19.85 5.38
N THR A 70 -22.94 21.15 5.68
CA THR A 70 -22.94 21.68 7.06
C THR A 70 -24.21 21.37 7.84
N SER A 71 -25.28 20.90 7.18
CA SER A 71 -26.53 20.53 7.85
C SER A 71 -26.46 19.17 8.55
N VAL A 72 -25.61 18.26 8.04
CA VAL A 72 -25.48 16.87 8.50
C VAL A 72 -24.04 16.47 8.81
N SER A 73 -23.06 17.38 8.64
CA SER A 73 -21.63 17.13 8.88
C SER A 73 -21.09 15.96 8.03
N ILE A 74 -21.51 15.92 6.75
CA ILE A 74 -21.10 14.91 5.77
C ILE A 74 -20.21 15.57 4.71
N TYR A 75 -18.99 15.06 4.55
CA TYR A 75 -18.06 15.45 3.49
C TYR A 75 -18.37 14.68 2.21
N LYS A 76 -18.76 15.38 1.15
CA LYS A 76 -19.19 14.79 -0.12
C LYS A 76 -18.08 14.82 -1.17
N PHE A 77 -17.89 13.69 -1.81
CA PHE A 77 -16.96 13.49 -2.91
C PHE A 77 -17.70 12.84 -4.07
N GLU A 78 -17.32 13.16 -5.31
CA GLU A 78 -17.85 12.53 -6.52
C GLU A 78 -16.69 11.90 -7.30
N LEU A 79 -16.84 10.62 -7.64
CA LEU A 79 -15.93 9.89 -8.51
C LEU A 79 -16.72 9.41 -9.73
N LYS A 80 -16.51 10.07 -10.86
CA LYS A 80 -17.01 9.63 -12.16
C LYS A 80 -16.01 8.66 -12.75
N SER A 81 -16.43 7.45 -13.08
CA SER A 81 -15.56 6.48 -13.75
C SER A 81 -16.35 5.51 -14.62
N PRO A 82 -15.81 5.06 -15.77
CA PRO A 82 -16.31 3.89 -16.49
C PRO A 82 -16.36 2.63 -15.63
N CYS A 83 -15.51 2.57 -14.60
CA CYS A 83 -15.44 1.45 -13.67
C CYS A 83 -16.57 1.42 -12.64
N ALA A 84 -17.35 2.52 -12.52
CA ALA A 84 -18.55 2.54 -11.70
C ALA A 84 -19.79 2.01 -12.46
N CYS A 85 -19.65 1.63 -13.74
CA CYS A 85 -20.75 1.11 -14.55
C CYS A 85 -21.04 -0.38 -14.26
N PRO A 86 -22.31 -0.80 -14.30
CA PRO A 86 -22.68 -2.21 -14.20
C PRO A 86 -22.01 -3.03 -15.31
N GLY A 87 -21.36 -4.14 -14.93
CA GLY A 87 -20.66 -4.99 -15.89
C GLY A 87 -19.37 -4.38 -16.45
N ALA A 88 -18.82 -3.33 -15.83
CA ALA A 88 -17.49 -2.83 -16.15
C ALA A 88 -16.48 -3.98 -16.12
N SER A 89 -15.81 -4.19 -17.25
CA SER A 89 -14.98 -5.37 -17.51
C SER A 89 -13.77 -5.49 -16.58
N ALA A 90 -13.10 -6.65 -16.61
CA ALA A 90 -11.84 -6.93 -15.91
C ALA A 90 -10.75 -5.86 -16.11
N SER A 91 -10.86 -4.97 -17.12
CA SER A 91 -9.99 -3.80 -17.28
C SER A 91 -10.02 -2.83 -16.08
N CYS A 92 -11.12 -2.78 -15.33
CA CYS A 92 -11.24 -1.95 -14.13
C CYS A 92 -10.65 -2.61 -12.88
N ASN A 93 -10.56 -3.93 -12.89
CA ASN A 93 -9.76 -4.69 -11.95
C ASN A 93 -8.37 -4.81 -12.55
N SER A 94 -7.53 -3.79 -12.37
CA SER A 94 -6.11 -3.92 -12.68
C SER A 94 -5.44 -4.88 -11.67
N SER A 95 -5.85 -6.14 -11.67
CA SER A 95 -5.23 -7.26 -10.96
C SER A 95 -3.95 -7.73 -11.67
N GLY A 96 -3.34 -6.87 -12.49
CA GLY A 96 -2.01 -7.09 -13.03
C GLY A 96 -0.99 -7.17 -11.89
N ILE A 97 0.04 -7.98 -12.09
CA ILE A 97 1.20 -8.03 -11.21
C ILE A 97 1.72 -6.59 -11.07
N SER A 98 1.70 -6.04 -9.85
CA SER A 98 2.19 -4.67 -9.64
C SER A 98 3.65 -4.58 -10.10
N GLY A 99 4.08 -3.40 -10.56
CA GLY A 99 5.49 -3.21 -10.98
C GLY A 99 6.49 -3.63 -9.90
N GLY A 100 6.12 -3.52 -8.62
CA GLY A 100 6.92 -4.01 -7.50
C GLY A 100 7.10 -5.53 -7.51
N TRP A 101 6.04 -6.29 -7.76
CA TRP A 101 6.13 -7.74 -7.87
C TRP A 101 6.94 -8.19 -9.10
N VAL A 102 6.83 -7.48 -10.23
CA VAL A 102 7.68 -7.74 -11.41
C VAL A 102 9.16 -7.58 -11.07
N PHE A 103 9.52 -6.48 -10.38
CA PHE A 103 10.89 -6.25 -9.94
C PHE A 103 11.40 -7.37 -9.00
N VAL A 104 10.58 -7.77 -8.01
CA VAL A 104 10.92 -8.87 -7.09
C VAL A 104 11.16 -10.18 -7.84
N ILE A 105 10.32 -10.50 -8.84
CA ILE A 105 10.47 -11.71 -9.66
C ILE A 105 11.80 -11.67 -10.43
N ILE A 106 12.15 -10.54 -11.05
CA ILE A 106 13.42 -10.39 -11.78
C ILE A 106 14.61 -10.62 -10.86
N VAL A 107 14.63 -9.96 -9.69
CA VAL A 107 15.71 -10.12 -8.70
C VAL A 107 15.83 -11.57 -8.25
N LEU A 108 14.71 -12.25 -8.00
CA LEU A 108 14.69 -13.66 -7.58
C LEU A 108 15.27 -14.57 -8.66
N VAL A 109 14.91 -14.38 -9.93
CA VAL A 109 15.45 -15.18 -11.05
C VAL A 109 16.96 -14.98 -11.18
N VAL A 110 17.44 -13.72 -11.14
CA VAL A 110 18.87 -13.41 -11.20
C VAL A 110 19.64 -14.05 -10.04
N LEU A 111 19.07 -13.98 -8.83
CA LEU A 111 19.63 -14.58 -7.63
C LEU A 111 19.77 -16.11 -7.75
N VAL A 112 18.74 -16.80 -8.27
CA VAL A 112 18.80 -18.25 -8.49
C VAL A 112 19.88 -18.60 -9.50
N VAL A 113 19.96 -17.89 -10.63
CA VAL A 113 21.01 -18.12 -11.64
C VAL A 113 22.40 -17.88 -11.05
N TYR A 114 22.57 -16.82 -10.25
CA TYR A 114 23.83 -16.51 -9.57
C TYR A 114 24.25 -17.60 -8.57
N LEU A 115 23.33 -18.07 -7.71
CA LEU A 115 23.61 -19.11 -6.74
C LEU A 115 23.92 -20.44 -7.42
N VAL A 116 23.11 -20.89 -8.39
CA VAL A 116 23.31 -22.17 -9.08
C VAL A 116 24.61 -22.14 -9.89
N GLY A 117 24.82 -21.11 -10.71
CA GLY A 117 26.04 -20.97 -11.50
C GLY A 117 27.29 -20.87 -10.64
N GLY A 118 27.22 -20.10 -9.55
CA GLY A 118 28.34 -19.95 -8.62
C GLY A 118 28.63 -21.20 -7.81
N ILE A 119 27.62 -21.95 -7.36
CA ILE A 119 27.80 -23.23 -6.68
C ILE A 119 28.44 -24.26 -7.62
N ILE A 120 27.99 -24.34 -8.87
CA ILE A 120 28.58 -25.23 -9.88
C ILE A 120 30.05 -24.87 -10.11
N PHE A 121 30.35 -23.58 -10.29
CA PHE A 121 31.71 -23.10 -10.47
C PHE A 121 32.61 -23.43 -9.26
N MET A 122 32.15 -23.15 -8.04
CA MET A 122 32.91 -23.43 -6.82
C MET A 122 33.09 -24.93 -6.56
N SER A 123 32.09 -25.75 -6.90
CA SER A 123 32.12 -27.19 -6.69
C SER A 123 33.02 -27.90 -7.71
N LEU A 124 32.93 -27.54 -8.98
CA LEU A 124 33.65 -28.23 -10.06
C LEU A 124 35.06 -27.69 -10.27
N VAL A 125 35.26 -26.37 -10.18
CA VAL A 125 36.56 -25.75 -10.46
C VAL A 125 37.42 -25.64 -9.21
N LYS A 126 36.83 -25.24 -8.08
CA LYS A 126 37.58 -24.98 -6.83
C LYS A 126 37.59 -26.14 -5.84
N LYS A 127 36.82 -27.22 -6.07
CA LYS A 127 36.65 -28.35 -5.13
C LYS A 127 36.32 -27.91 -3.70
N ALA A 128 35.67 -26.75 -3.54
CA ALA A 128 35.29 -26.25 -2.22
C ALA A 128 34.22 -27.18 -1.59
N SER A 129 34.25 -27.36 -0.27
CA SER A 129 33.32 -28.23 0.46
C SER A 129 32.59 -27.45 1.55
N GLY A 130 31.32 -27.78 1.79
CA GLY A 130 30.50 -27.10 2.80
C GLY A 130 30.04 -25.70 2.38
N ALA A 131 29.96 -24.78 3.34
CA ALA A 131 29.37 -23.45 3.18
C ALA A 131 30.16 -22.51 2.23
N GLU A 132 31.43 -22.81 1.94
CA GLU A 132 32.25 -22.06 0.98
C GLU A 132 31.76 -22.21 -0.48
N ARG A 133 30.86 -23.16 -0.76
CA ARG A 133 30.27 -23.33 -2.10
C ARG A 133 29.35 -22.18 -2.50
N ILE A 134 28.85 -21.41 -1.52
CA ILE A 134 27.96 -20.28 -1.77
C ILE A 134 28.81 -19.05 -2.11
N PRO A 135 28.65 -18.46 -3.30
CA PRO A 135 29.31 -17.20 -3.65
C PRO A 135 28.98 -16.11 -2.65
N ASN A 136 30.01 -15.42 -2.13
CA ASN A 136 29.88 -14.31 -1.18
C ASN A 136 29.06 -14.66 0.08
N VAL A 137 29.34 -15.81 0.71
CA VAL A 137 28.58 -16.33 1.87
C VAL A 137 28.42 -15.33 3.03
N GLU A 138 29.41 -14.47 3.28
CA GLU A 138 29.34 -13.45 4.33
C GLU A 138 28.21 -12.43 4.06
N PHE A 139 28.03 -11.98 2.82
CA PHE A 139 26.90 -11.12 2.45
C PHE A 139 25.55 -11.80 2.71
N TRP A 140 25.42 -13.08 2.37
CA TRP A 140 24.18 -13.84 2.58
C TRP A 140 23.85 -14.07 4.05
N LYS A 141 24.85 -14.11 4.92
CA LYS A 141 24.68 -14.24 6.38
C LYS A 141 24.14 -12.95 7.00
N ASP A 142 24.53 -11.79 6.47
CA ASP A 142 24.08 -10.49 6.98
C ASP A 142 22.71 -10.06 6.43
N LEU A 143 22.35 -10.53 5.23
CA LEU A 143 21.11 -10.19 4.52
C LEU A 143 19.83 -10.29 5.37
N PRO A 144 19.58 -11.35 6.17
CA PRO A 144 18.37 -11.46 6.99
C PRO A 144 18.24 -10.35 8.04
N ILE A 145 19.37 -9.89 8.61
CA ILE A 145 19.40 -8.81 9.59
C ILE A 145 19.08 -7.49 8.88
N LEU A 146 19.70 -7.23 7.73
CA LEU A 146 19.44 -6.03 6.93
C LEU A 146 17.96 -5.94 6.47
N VAL A 147 17.35 -7.06 6.06
CA VAL A 147 15.93 -7.09 5.66
C VAL A 147 15.00 -6.81 6.84
N LYS A 148 15.29 -7.37 8.01
CA LYS A 148 14.55 -7.07 9.24
C LYS A 148 14.62 -5.58 9.57
N ASP A 149 15.80 -4.99 9.52
CA ASP A 149 15.99 -3.58 9.86
C ASP A 149 15.27 -2.66 8.85
N GLY A 150 15.32 -3.01 7.56
CA GLY A 150 14.54 -2.34 6.52
C GLY A 150 13.02 -2.47 6.73
N ALA A 151 12.53 -3.66 7.06
CA ALA A 151 11.11 -3.89 7.32
C ALA A 151 10.61 -3.09 8.53
N VAL A 152 11.39 -3.02 9.61
CA VAL A 152 11.07 -2.21 10.79
C VAL A 152 10.99 -0.73 10.43
N LEU A 153 11.90 -0.24 9.59
CA LEU A 153 11.90 1.15 9.12
C LEU A 153 10.66 1.48 8.26
N VAL A 154 10.24 0.56 7.37
CA VAL A 154 9.05 0.75 6.53
C VAL A 154 7.76 0.66 7.35
N ILE A 155 7.67 -0.27 8.29
CA ILE A 155 6.46 -0.47 9.12
C ILE A 155 6.35 0.62 10.20
N SER A 156 7.47 1.22 10.63
CA SER A 156 7.54 2.19 11.73
C SER A 156 8.29 3.47 11.31
N PRO A 157 7.79 4.25 10.34
CA PRO A 157 8.53 5.39 9.78
C PRO A 157 8.82 6.51 10.80
N CYS A 158 8.17 6.48 11.97
CA CYS A 158 8.30 7.49 13.02
C CYS A 158 9.06 7.01 14.27
N ARG A 159 9.86 5.95 14.20
CA ARG A 159 10.73 5.59 15.34
C ARG A 159 11.86 6.62 15.43
N LYS A 160 11.89 7.42 16.50
CA LYS A 160 13.09 8.22 16.84
C LYS A 160 14.29 7.28 16.88
N GLN A 161 15.36 7.65 16.17
CA GLN A 161 16.65 6.99 16.27
C GLN A 161 17.19 7.28 17.67
N ASP A 162 16.92 6.42 18.65
CA ASP A 162 17.68 6.44 19.89
C ASP A 162 19.10 5.95 19.57
N SER A 163 19.98 6.92 19.32
CA SER A 163 21.41 6.92 19.58
C SER A 163 22.16 5.60 19.31
N TYR A 164 22.74 5.48 18.10
CA TYR A 164 24.00 4.74 17.95
C TYR A 164 25.12 5.61 18.49
N ASP A 165 25.24 5.63 19.82
CA ASP A 165 26.40 6.16 20.51
C ASP A 165 26.79 5.18 21.61
N LYS A 166 27.53 4.15 21.19
CA LYS A 166 28.54 3.40 21.94
C LYS A 166 28.79 2.04 21.29
N ILE A 167 29.82 1.98 20.46
CA ILE A 167 31.04 1.19 20.71
C ILE A 167 32.18 1.81 19.91
#